data_AF-A0A8C7AMJ6-F1
#
_entry.id   AF-A0A8C7AMJ6-F1
#
_cell.length_a   1.000
_cell.length_b   1.000
_cell.length_c   1.000
_cell.angle_alpha   90.00
_cell.angle_beta   90.00
_cell.angle_gamma   90.00
#
_symmetry.space_group_name_H-M   'P 1'
#
loop_
_entity.id
_entity.type
_entity.pdbx_description
1 polymer ?
#
loop_
_entity_poly.entity_id
_entity_poly.type
_entity_poly.pdbx_seq_one_letter_code
_entity_poly.pdbx_strand_id
1 'polypeptide(L)'
;MFLKAVVLTLSLVALTGARAEVSADQVATVVWDYFSQLSNNAKEAVEHLQKTELTQQLNALFQDKIGQVNTYTDNLQKKLVPFATELHDRLSKDSEKLKEEIRKELEELRARLLPHATEVSQKIGDNMRELQQRFEPYADELRTQVNTHAEQLRKQLTSHAQRMQSALRQNVDNLQVSLKPYADELRAQIDQNVEELKGRLTPYADELKVKIDQNVEELRRSLAPYAQDVQEKLNHQLEGLAFQMKKNAEELKAKISANADELRQRLEPVAEEVRGKLRDNTQELQKSLTELSSQLDRQVEEFRRNVGPYGETFNKALLQQVEELRQKLGPYAGDVEDHLSFLEKDLRDKVNSFFSTLKETENQDTLVPATEQQQSLVPLDS
;
A
#
# COMPACT_ATOMS: atom_id res chain seq x y z
N MET A 1 -26.11 -32.26 55.38
CA MET A 1 -26.55 -31.42 54.24
C MET A 1 -27.22 -32.21 53.11
N PHE A 2 -26.95 -33.50 52.93
CA PHE A 2 -27.52 -34.28 51.80
C PHE A 2 -29.04 -34.55 51.84
N LEU A 3 -29.69 -34.80 52.99
CA LEU A 3 -31.15 -35.01 53.04
C LEU A 3 -31.94 -33.76 52.60
N LYS A 4 -31.43 -32.58 52.98
CA LYS A 4 -31.98 -31.29 52.52
C LYS A 4 -31.74 -31.10 51.01
N ALA A 5 -30.64 -31.62 50.46
CA ALA A 5 -30.34 -31.59 49.03
C ALA A 5 -31.26 -32.51 48.22
N VAL A 6 -31.60 -33.71 48.71
CA VAL A 6 -32.52 -34.67 48.05
C VAL A 6 -33.95 -34.12 48.01
N VAL A 7 -34.41 -33.53 49.11
CA VAL A 7 -35.72 -32.85 49.19
C VAL A 7 -35.74 -31.63 48.27
N LEU A 8 -34.65 -30.88 48.18
CA LEU A 8 -34.53 -29.76 47.23
C LEU A 8 -34.52 -30.22 45.77
N THR A 9 -33.85 -31.32 45.42
CA THR A 9 -33.84 -31.85 44.04
C THR A 9 -35.21 -32.41 43.63
N LEU A 10 -35.92 -33.11 44.52
CA LEU A 10 -37.29 -33.57 44.26
C LEU A 10 -38.27 -32.39 44.11
N SER A 11 -38.08 -31.34 44.91
CA SER A 11 -38.87 -30.10 44.81
C SER A 11 -38.55 -29.33 43.52
N LEU A 12 -37.29 -29.33 43.07
CA LEU A 12 -36.88 -28.65 41.83
C LEU A 12 -37.43 -29.38 40.59
N VAL A 13 -37.41 -30.71 40.56
CA VAL A 13 -37.93 -31.51 39.44
C VAL A 13 -39.45 -31.39 39.32
N ALA A 14 -40.18 -31.25 40.43
CA ALA A 14 -41.61 -30.97 40.41
C ALA A 14 -41.95 -29.53 39.95
N LEU A 15 -41.03 -28.58 40.12
CA LEU A 15 -41.25 -27.16 39.81
C LEU A 15 -40.78 -26.77 38.40
N THR A 16 -39.84 -27.51 37.81
CA THR A 16 -39.42 -27.34 36.41
C THR A 16 -40.20 -28.31 35.52
N GLY A 17 -41.29 -27.85 34.89
CA GLY A 17 -42.20 -28.64 34.04
C GLY A 17 -41.59 -29.20 32.74
N ALA A 18 -40.48 -29.92 32.83
CA ALA A 18 -39.98 -30.82 31.79
C ALA A 18 -40.54 -32.22 32.05
N ARG A 19 -41.00 -32.91 31.00
CA ARG A 19 -41.56 -34.28 31.04
C ARG A 19 -40.60 -35.32 31.65
N ALA A 20 -40.50 -35.33 32.96
CA ALA A 20 -39.96 -36.43 33.73
C ALA A 20 -41.13 -36.95 34.57
N GLU A 21 -41.74 -38.05 34.13
CA GLU A 21 -42.65 -38.82 34.99
C GLU A 21 -41.83 -39.33 36.17
N VAL A 22 -41.78 -38.53 37.24
CA VAL A 22 -41.23 -38.96 38.51
C VAL A 22 -42.20 -39.98 39.07
N SER A 23 -41.98 -41.25 38.73
CA SER A 23 -42.83 -42.34 39.18
C SER A 23 -42.70 -42.50 40.70
N ALA A 24 -43.79 -42.92 41.35
CA ALA A 24 -43.78 -43.21 42.80
C ALA A 24 -42.65 -44.19 43.17
N ASP A 25 -42.30 -45.07 42.23
CA ASP A 25 -41.21 -46.04 42.36
C ASP A 25 -39.82 -45.37 42.39
N GLN A 26 -39.60 -44.31 41.60
CA GLN A 26 -38.35 -43.54 41.62
C GLN A 26 -38.17 -42.77 42.93
N VAL A 27 -39.23 -42.15 43.47
CA VAL A 27 -39.16 -41.47 44.78
C VAL A 27 -38.92 -42.47 45.90
N ALA A 28 -39.61 -43.61 45.87
CA ALA A 28 -39.40 -44.71 46.81
C ALA A 28 -37.95 -45.23 46.75
N THR A 29 -37.41 -45.39 45.54
CA THR A 29 -36.04 -45.87 45.32
C THR A 29 -35.00 -44.90 45.90
N VAL A 30 -35.12 -43.60 45.64
CA VAL A 30 -34.17 -42.59 46.16
C VAL A 30 -34.19 -42.51 47.69
N VAL A 31 -35.37 -42.58 48.30
CA VAL A 31 -35.52 -42.62 49.77
C VAL A 31 -34.92 -43.91 50.33
N TRP A 32 -35.15 -45.05 49.67
CA TRP A 32 -34.64 -46.35 50.11
C TRP A 32 -33.12 -46.46 50.03
N ASP A 33 -32.51 -45.93 48.97
CA ASP A 33 -31.06 -45.92 48.80
C ASP A 33 -30.37 -45.11 49.92
N TYR A 34 -30.95 -43.97 50.31
CA TYR A 34 -30.45 -43.16 51.42
C TYR A 34 -30.49 -43.90 52.77
N PHE A 35 -31.62 -44.54 53.10
CA PHE A 35 -31.75 -45.28 54.36
C PHE A 35 -30.88 -46.53 54.38
N SER A 36 -30.72 -47.20 53.24
CA SER A 36 -29.83 -48.36 53.10
C SER A 36 -28.37 -47.97 53.30
N GLN A 37 -27.91 -46.85 52.73
CA GLN A 37 -26.57 -46.31 52.98
C GLN A 37 -26.35 -45.94 54.44
N LEU A 38 -27.34 -45.28 55.08
CA LEU A 38 -27.23 -44.92 56.49
C LEU A 38 -27.13 -46.17 57.39
N SER A 39 -27.92 -47.20 57.12
CA SER A 39 -27.90 -48.48 57.84
C SER A 39 -26.57 -49.22 57.64
N ASN A 40 -26.06 -49.28 56.41
CA ASN A 40 -24.78 -49.92 56.12
C ASN A 40 -23.60 -49.18 56.76
N ASN A 41 -23.58 -47.84 56.72
CA ASN A 41 -22.55 -47.05 57.39
C ASN A 41 -22.60 -47.22 58.92
N ALA A 42 -23.80 -47.33 59.50
CA ALA A 42 -23.96 -47.64 60.91
C ALA A 42 -23.43 -49.05 61.26
N LYS A 43 -23.62 -50.02 60.35
CA LYS A 43 -23.13 -51.39 60.50
C LYS A 43 -21.60 -51.49 60.36
N GLU A 44 -20.99 -50.76 59.43
CA GLU A 44 -19.53 -50.64 59.32
C GLU A 44 -18.91 -49.97 60.56
N ALA A 45 -19.55 -48.93 61.10
CA ALA A 45 -19.12 -48.30 62.35
C ALA A 45 -19.15 -49.28 63.54
N VAL A 46 -20.09 -50.23 63.55
CA VAL A 46 -20.17 -51.31 64.55
C VAL A 46 -19.01 -52.31 64.40
N GLU A 47 -18.65 -52.72 63.18
CA GLU A 47 -17.50 -53.60 62.95
C GLU A 47 -16.17 -52.95 63.37
N HIS A 48 -16.05 -51.63 63.22
CA HIS A 48 -14.88 -50.88 63.67
C HIS A 48 -14.81 -50.74 65.21
N LEU A 49 -15.96 -50.69 65.89
CA LEU A 49 -16.07 -50.58 67.36
C LEU A 49 -15.88 -51.90 68.12
N GLN A 50 -16.14 -53.06 67.48
CA GLN A 50 -15.93 -54.38 68.05
C GLN A 50 -14.47 -54.69 68.45
N LYS A 51 -13.50 -53.86 68.03
CA LYS A 51 -12.09 -53.97 68.42
C LYS A 51 -11.75 -53.35 69.79
N THR A 52 -12.73 -52.87 70.57
CA THR A 52 -12.49 -52.15 71.85
C THR A 52 -13.22 -52.82 73.02
N GLU A 53 -12.57 -52.99 74.18
CA GLU A 53 -13.08 -53.72 75.37
C GLU A 53 -14.25 -53.04 76.13
N LEU A 54 -14.89 -52.00 75.59
CA LEU A 54 -16.07 -51.36 76.16
C LEU A 54 -17.38 -51.82 75.46
N THR A 55 -17.65 -53.13 75.40
CA THR A 55 -18.44 -53.69 74.26
C THR A 55 -19.83 -54.29 74.52
N GLN A 56 -20.36 -54.41 75.75
CA GLN A 56 -21.69 -55.06 75.93
C GLN A 56 -22.89 -54.10 76.03
N GLN A 57 -22.80 -53.01 76.80
CA GLN A 57 -23.94 -52.08 76.96
C GLN A 57 -24.17 -51.19 75.74
N LEU A 58 -23.10 -50.82 75.05
CA LEU A 58 -23.17 -50.00 73.83
C LEU A 58 -23.87 -50.76 72.69
N ASN A 59 -23.58 -52.06 72.54
CA ASN A 59 -24.16 -52.89 71.48
C ASN A 59 -25.68 -53.04 71.62
N ALA A 60 -26.19 -53.21 72.84
CA ALA A 60 -27.63 -53.31 73.08
C ALA A 60 -28.38 -52.00 72.74
N LEU A 61 -27.82 -50.86 73.12
CA LEU A 61 -28.41 -49.54 72.87
C LEU A 61 -28.40 -49.19 71.36
N PHE A 62 -27.34 -49.58 70.64
CA PHE A 62 -27.27 -49.40 69.20
C PHE A 62 -28.23 -50.30 68.42
N GLN A 63 -28.36 -51.57 68.80
CA GLN A 63 -29.33 -52.48 68.17
C GLN A 63 -30.79 -52.00 68.38
N ASP A 64 -31.11 -51.49 69.56
CA ASP A 64 -32.41 -50.87 69.84
C ASP A 64 -32.66 -49.65 68.94
N LYS A 65 -31.66 -48.77 68.79
CA LYS A 65 -31.80 -47.57 67.94
C LYS A 65 -31.88 -47.89 66.45
N ILE A 66 -31.13 -48.86 65.94
CA ILE A 66 -31.26 -49.32 64.54
C ILE A 66 -32.63 -49.98 64.31
N GLY A 67 -33.12 -50.78 65.26
CA GLY A 67 -34.46 -51.35 65.20
C GLY A 67 -35.57 -50.27 65.15
N GLN A 68 -35.43 -49.22 65.95
CA GLN A 68 -36.35 -48.06 65.92
C GLN A 68 -36.30 -47.32 64.58
N VAL A 69 -35.10 -47.12 64.01
CA VAL A 69 -34.94 -46.50 62.69
C VAL A 69 -35.61 -47.35 61.61
N ASN A 70 -35.39 -48.67 61.59
CA ASN A 70 -36.04 -49.55 60.62
C ASN A 70 -37.57 -49.52 60.74
N THR A 71 -38.09 -49.52 61.97
CA THR A 71 -39.54 -49.43 62.22
C THR A 71 -40.12 -48.08 61.78
N TYR A 72 -39.35 -47.00 61.93
CA TYR A 72 -39.74 -45.68 61.46
C TYR A 72 -39.76 -45.61 59.93
N THR A 73 -38.72 -46.16 59.28
CA THR A 73 -38.62 -46.23 57.82
C THR A 73 -39.76 -47.04 57.22
N ASP A 74 -40.08 -48.20 57.79
CA ASP A 74 -41.21 -49.04 57.36
C ASP A 74 -42.56 -48.30 57.46
N ASN A 75 -42.78 -47.58 58.57
CA ASN A 75 -43.99 -46.78 58.74
C ASN A 75 -44.04 -45.58 57.79
N LEU A 76 -42.90 -44.96 57.52
CA LEU A 76 -42.79 -43.86 56.57
C LEU A 76 -43.11 -44.35 55.15
N GLN A 77 -42.56 -45.50 54.74
CA GLN A 77 -42.83 -46.13 53.45
C GLN A 77 -44.32 -46.47 53.28
N LYS A 78 -44.92 -47.08 54.32
CA LYS A 78 -46.35 -47.43 54.32
C LYS A 78 -47.29 -46.23 54.21
N LYS A 79 -46.84 -45.02 54.56
CA LYS A 79 -47.65 -43.79 54.47
C LYS A 79 -47.34 -42.95 53.23
N LEU A 80 -46.09 -42.84 52.82
CA LEU A 80 -45.68 -42.01 51.70
C LEU A 80 -46.12 -42.57 50.36
N VAL A 81 -46.01 -43.89 50.16
CA VAL A 81 -46.40 -44.51 48.88
C VAL A 81 -47.90 -44.30 48.60
N PRO A 82 -48.83 -44.62 49.51
CA PRO A 82 -50.25 -44.37 49.27
C PRO A 82 -50.59 -42.88 49.08
N PHE A 83 -49.95 -42.00 49.85
CA PHE A 83 -50.16 -40.56 49.73
C PHE A 83 -49.75 -40.02 48.36
N ALA A 84 -48.57 -40.42 47.86
CA ALA A 84 -48.09 -40.01 46.54
C ALA A 84 -49.00 -40.55 45.42
N THR A 85 -49.47 -41.80 45.54
CA THR A 85 -50.41 -42.38 44.58
C THR A 85 -51.77 -41.66 44.58
N GLU A 86 -52.32 -41.34 45.76
CA GLU A 86 -53.60 -40.62 45.84
C GLU A 86 -53.48 -39.18 45.31
N LEU A 87 -52.38 -38.49 45.59
CA LEU A 87 -52.11 -37.15 45.08
C LEU A 87 -52.03 -37.14 43.55
N HIS A 88 -51.34 -38.11 42.97
CA HIS A 88 -51.23 -38.27 41.51
C HIS A 88 -52.60 -38.54 40.87
N ASP A 89 -53.39 -39.44 41.44
CA ASP A 89 -54.70 -39.81 40.91
C ASP A 89 -55.70 -38.64 40.95
N ARG A 90 -55.66 -37.81 42.02
CA ARG A 90 -56.46 -36.59 42.11
C ARG A 90 -56.06 -35.54 41.06
N LEU A 91 -54.78 -35.24 40.95
CA LEU A 91 -54.27 -34.28 39.96
C LEU A 91 -54.61 -34.70 38.52
N SER A 92 -54.50 -35.99 38.21
CA SER A 92 -54.85 -36.51 36.88
C SER A 92 -56.34 -36.36 36.59
N LYS A 93 -57.22 -36.67 37.57
CA LYS A 93 -58.67 -36.54 37.43
C LYS A 93 -59.11 -35.08 37.27
N ASP A 94 -58.55 -34.18 38.05
CA ASP A 94 -58.87 -32.76 37.99
C ASP A 94 -58.42 -32.15 36.65
N SER A 95 -57.26 -32.56 36.13
CA SER A 95 -56.78 -32.14 34.81
C SER A 95 -57.68 -32.58 33.66
N GLU A 96 -58.17 -33.84 33.68
CA GLU A 96 -59.09 -34.32 32.64
C GLU A 96 -60.45 -33.63 32.72
N LYS A 97 -60.94 -33.34 33.93
CA LYS A 97 -62.19 -32.59 34.11
C LYS A 97 -62.10 -31.17 33.54
N LEU A 98 -61.01 -30.46 33.81
CA LEU A 98 -60.78 -29.10 33.30
C LEU A 98 -60.73 -29.07 31.76
N LYS A 99 -60.09 -30.07 31.16
CA LYS A 99 -59.98 -30.20 29.70
C LYS A 99 -61.34 -30.39 29.04
N GLU A 100 -62.21 -31.22 29.63
CA GLU A 100 -63.58 -31.41 29.13
C GLU A 100 -64.45 -30.16 29.29
N GLU A 101 -64.31 -29.40 30.39
CA GLU A 101 -65.03 -28.13 30.58
C GLU A 101 -64.65 -27.08 29.51
N ILE A 102 -63.36 -26.88 29.24
CA ILE A 102 -62.89 -25.95 28.19
C ILE A 102 -63.43 -26.34 26.81
N ARG A 103 -63.39 -27.64 26.49
CA ARG A 103 -63.83 -28.14 25.19
C ARG A 103 -65.32 -27.93 24.99
N LYS A 104 -66.10 -28.13 26.05
CA LYS A 104 -67.54 -27.89 26.07
C LYS A 104 -67.86 -26.40 25.88
N GLU A 105 -67.18 -25.50 26.59
CA GLU A 105 -67.41 -24.05 26.44
C GLU A 105 -67.14 -23.57 25.01
N LEU A 106 -66.10 -24.10 24.34
CA LEU A 106 -65.76 -23.72 22.97
C LEU A 106 -66.82 -24.19 21.96
N GLU A 107 -67.33 -25.41 22.11
CA GLU A 107 -68.40 -25.93 21.25
C GLU A 107 -69.74 -25.22 21.51
N GLU A 108 -70.05 -24.86 22.77
CA GLU A 108 -71.22 -24.04 23.09
C GLU A 108 -71.12 -22.64 22.49
N LEU A 109 -69.96 -22.00 22.55
CA LEU A 109 -69.72 -20.71 21.90
C LEU A 109 -69.93 -20.82 20.39
N ARG A 110 -69.41 -21.88 19.77
CA ARG A 110 -69.58 -22.14 18.33
C ARG A 110 -71.05 -22.36 17.96
N ALA A 111 -71.78 -23.15 18.74
CA ALA A 111 -73.20 -23.41 18.52
C ALA A 111 -74.06 -22.14 18.67
N ARG A 112 -73.74 -21.27 19.65
CA ARG A 112 -74.40 -19.97 19.83
C ARG A 112 -74.11 -18.99 18.70
N LEU A 113 -72.92 -19.04 18.10
CA LEU A 113 -72.53 -18.18 16.99
C LEU A 113 -73.00 -18.69 15.62
N LEU A 114 -73.33 -19.98 15.48
CA LEU A 114 -73.79 -20.61 14.23
C LEU A 114 -75.01 -19.93 13.57
N PRO A 115 -76.10 -19.59 14.30
CA PRO A 115 -77.24 -18.86 13.71
C PRO A 115 -76.89 -17.40 13.33
N HIS A 116 -75.82 -16.84 13.91
CA HIS A 116 -75.32 -15.50 13.64
C HIS A 116 -74.05 -15.49 12.77
N ALA A 117 -73.70 -16.62 12.13
CA ALA A 117 -72.43 -16.76 11.41
C ALA A 117 -72.26 -15.72 10.30
N THR A 118 -73.36 -15.38 9.60
CA THR A 118 -73.38 -14.31 8.60
C THR A 118 -73.10 -12.94 9.23
N GLU A 119 -73.70 -12.63 10.38
CA GLU A 119 -73.48 -11.37 11.12
C GLU A 119 -72.04 -11.27 11.68
N VAL A 120 -71.49 -12.39 12.17
CA VAL A 120 -70.09 -12.47 12.64
C VAL A 120 -69.12 -12.27 11.46
N SER A 121 -69.34 -12.95 10.34
CA SER A 121 -68.53 -12.76 9.13
C SER A 121 -68.63 -11.33 8.61
N GLN A 122 -69.82 -10.72 8.67
CA GLN A 122 -70.03 -9.34 8.28
C GLN A 122 -69.28 -8.38 9.20
N LYS A 123 -69.37 -8.55 10.53
CA LYS A 123 -68.58 -7.75 11.50
C LYS A 123 -67.08 -7.90 11.31
N ILE A 124 -66.58 -9.10 11.01
CA ILE A 124 -65.16 -9.32 10.71
C ILE A 124 -64.78 -8.57 9.41
N GLY A 125 -65.62 -8.65 8.37
CA GLY A 125 -65.41 -7.91 7.13
C GLY A 125 -65.44 -6.40 7.31
N ASP A 126 -66.37 -5.88 8.12
CA ASP A 126 -66.47 -4.46 8.49
C ASP A 126 -65.23 -4.01 9.27
N ASN A 127 -64.81 -4.77 10.28
CA ASN A 127 -63.60 -4.47 11.06
C ASN A 127 -62.34 -4.50 10.18
N MET A 128 -62.24 -5.41 9.21
CA MET A 128 -61.11 -5.47 8.27
C MET A 128 -61.10 -4.25 7.34
N ARG A 129 -62.26 -3.81 6.84
CA ARG A 129 -62.39 -2.57 6.05
C ARG A 129 -62.03 -1.34 6.86
N GLU A 130 -62.50 -1.26 8.11
CA GLU A 130 -62.15 -0.17 9.02
C GLU A 130 -60.65 -0.16 9.33
N LEU A 131 -60.05 -1.34 9.57
CA LEU A 131 -58.62 -1.47 9.77
C LEU A 131 -57.83 -1.02 8.54
N GLN A 132 -58.27 -1.42 7.34
CA GLN A 132 -57.65 -1.00 6.09
C GLN A 132 -57.75 0.53 5.90
N GLN A 133 -58.91 1.13 6.15
CA GLN A 133 -59.10 2.58 6.11
C GLN A 133 -58.24 3.31 7.13
N ARG A 134 -58.03 2.73 8.32
CA ARG A 134 -57.15 3.30 9.34
C ARG A 134 -55.67 3.19 8.95
N PHE A 135 -55.26 2.15 8.21
CA PHE A 135 -53.87 1.95 7.79
C PHE A 135 -53.48 2.71 6.51
N GLU A 136 -54.44 2.94 5.61
CA GLU A 136 -54.24 3.70 4.37
C GLU A 136 -53.44 5.01 4.55
N PRO A 137 -53.80 5.93 5.48
CA PRO A 137 -53.05 7.17 5.66
C PRO A 137 -51.62 6.94 6.16
N TYR A 138 -51.37 5.91 6.97
CA TYR A 138 -50.00 5.59 7.44
C TYR A 138 -49.14 5.02 6.31
N ALA A 139 -49.72 4.21 5.42
CA ALA A 139 -49.01 3.68 4.26
C ALA A 139 -48.64 4.80 3.27
N ASP A 140 -49.57 5.74 3.03
CA ASP A 140 -49.33 6.91 2.19
C ASP A 140 -48.32 7.87 2.82
N GLU A 141 -48.38 8.08 4.13
CA GLU A 141 -47.39 8.88 4.87
C GLU A 141 -46.00 8.24 4.77
N LEU A 142 -45.88 6.93 5.01
CA LEU A 142 -44.61 6.22 4.89
C LEU A 142 -44.04 6.32 3.47
N ARG A 143 -44.87 6.10 2.44
CA ARG A 143 -44.47 6.25 1.03
C ARG A 143 -43.97 7.67 0.75
N THR A 144 -44.65 8.67 1.28
CA THR A 144 -44.26 10.08 1.14
C THR A 144 -42.94 10.35 1.83
N GLN A 145 -42.76 9.94 3.08
CA GLN A 145 -41.53 10.12 3.84
C GLN A 145 -40.33 9.44 3.16
N VAL A 146 -40.50 8.20 2.68
CA VAL A 146 -39.44 7.47 1.95
C VAL A 146 -39.04 8.23 0.68
N ASN A 147 -40.01 8.71 -0.12
CA ASN A 147 -39.71 9.48 -1.32
C ASN A 147 -39.00 10.80 -1.00
N THR A 148 -39.45 11.51 0.04
CA THR A 148 -38.83 12.75 0.50
C THR A 148 -37.39 12.54 0.95
N HIS A 149 -37.13 11.51 1.76
CA HIS A 149 -35.78 11.20 2.22
C HIS A 149 -34.87 10.71 1.09
N ALA A 150 -35.38 9.90 0.17
CA ALA A 150 -34.63 9.48 -1.01
C ALA A 150 -34.21 10.68 -1.88
N GLU A 151 -35.13 11.64 -2.10
CA GLU A 151 -34.85 12.85 -2.87
C GLU A 151 -33.86 13.78 -2.13
N GLN A 152 -33.98 13.90 -0.81
CA GLN A 152 -33.02 14.66 0.00
C GLN A 152 -31.62 14.04 -0.06
N LEU A 153 -31.51 12.71 0.09
CA LEU A 153 -30.24 12.00 -0.02
C LEU A 153 -29.63 12.16 -1.41
N ARG A 154 -30.44 12.01 -2.47
CA ARG A 154 -30.02 12.23 -3.86
C ARG A 154 -29.45 13.64 -4.07
N LYS A 155 -30.13 14.67 -3.54
CA LYS A 155 -29.64 16.07 -3.61
C LYS A 155 -28.32 16.25 -2.87
N GLN A 156 -28.18 15.68 -1.67
CA GLN A 156 -26.94 15.76 -0.89
C GLN A 156 -25.77 15.08 -1.59
N LEU A 157 -25.97 13.86 -2.10
CA LEU A 157 -24.94 13.11 -2.85
C LEU A 157 -24.55 13.85 -4.13
N THR A 158 -25.52 14.39 -4.86
CA THR A 158 -25.25 15.18 -6.08
C THR A 158 -24.42 16.42 -5.76
N SER A 159 -24.79 17.17 -4.72
CA SER A 159 -24.03 18.34 -4.26
C SER A 159 -22.61 17.98 -3.81
N HIS A 160 -22.44 16.84 -3.13
CA HIS A 160 -21.12 16.37 -2.71
C HIS A 160 -20.25 15.96 -3.89
N ALA A 161 -20.81 15.22 -4.86
CA ALA A 161 -20.13 14.85 -6.09
C ALA A 161 -19.70 16.08 -6.90
N GLN A 162 -20.56 17.10 -7.01
CA GLN A 162 -20.23 18.36 -7.67
C GLN A 162 -19.09 19.11 -6.97
N ARG A 163 -19.12 19.19 -5.63
CA ARG A 163 -18.02 19.80 -4.87
C ARG A 163 -16.70 19.07 -5.05
N MET A 164 -16.73 17.74 -5.03
CA MET A 164 -15.55 16.91 -5.28
C MET A 164 -15.01 17.08 -6.70
N GLN A 165 -15.88 17.15 -7.71
CA GLN A 165 -15.49 17.44 -9.10
C GLN A 165 -14.85 18.82 -9.24
N SER A 166 -15.41 19.84 -8.60
CA SER A 166 -14.84 21.19 -8.60
C SER A 166 -13.48 21.25 -7.89
N ALA A 167 -13.35 20.60 -6.73
CA ALA A 167 -12.09 20.50 -6.01
C ALA A 167 -11.01 19.79 -6.82
N LEU A 168 -11.36 18.70 -7.52
CA LEU A 168 -10.44 17.98 -8.40
C LEU A 168 -9.97 18.85 -9.56
N ARG A 169 -10.88 19.59 -10.21
CA ARG A 169 -10.53 20.55 -11.28
C ARG A 169 -9.58 21.63 -10.76
N GLN A 170 -9.91 22.25 -9.63
CA GLN A 170 -9.06 23.27 -9.02
C GLN A 170 -7.67 22.73 -8.65
N ASN A 171 -7.58 21.49 -8.17
CA ASN A 171 -6.29 20.85 -7.88
C ASN A 171 -5.46 20.62 -9.15
N VAL A 172 -6.09 20.23 -10.26
CA VAL A 172 -5.40 20.10 -11.56
C VAL A 172 -4.92 21.45 -12.07
N ASP A 173 -5.75 22.49 -11.99
CA ASP A 173 -5.37 23.85 -12.38
C ASP A 173 -4.21 24.37 -11.52
N ASN A 174 -4.27 24.15 -10.20
CA ASN A 174 -3.19 24.53 -9.29
C ASN A 174 -1.90 23.76 -9.58
N LEU A 175 -1.98 22.45 -9.84
CA LEU A 175 -0.82 21.63 -10.22
C LEU A 175 -0.17 22.17 -11.50
N GLN A 176 -0.97 22.54 -12.49
CA GLN A 176 -0.49 23.12 -13.73
C GLN A 176 0.23 24.46 -13.49
N VAL A 177 -0.36 25.35 -12.67
CA VAL A 177 0.25 26.64 -12.30
C VAL A 177 1.56 26.43 -11.55
N SER A 178 1.62 25.47 -10.63
CA SER A 178 2.81 25.19 -9.83
C SER A 178 3.93 24.53 -10.63
N LEU A 179 3.63 23.67 -11.59
CA LEU A 179 4.65 22.93 -12.36
C LEU A 179 5.12 23.65 -13.62
N LYS A 180 4.32 24.56 -14.19
CA LYS A 180 4.70 25.33 -15.36
C LYS A 180 6.04 26.08 -15.22
N PRO A 181 6.33 26.79 -14.11
CA PRO A 181 7.61 27.47 -13.93
C PRO A 181 8.81 26.53 -14.00
N TYR A 182 8.70 25.31 -13.45
CA TYR A 182 9.79 24.33 -13.49
C TYR A 182 10.05 23.79 -14.90
N ALA A 183 9.00 23.60 -15.72
CA ALA A 183 9.15 23.23 -17.12
C ALA A 183 9.79 24.37 -17.94
N ASP A 184 9.39 25.62 -17.66
CA ASP A 184 9.98 26.80 -18.28
C ASP A 184 11.46 26.97 -17.87
N GLU A 185 11.80 26.70 -16.60
CA GLU A 185 13.16 26.73 -16.05
C GLU A 185 14.04 25.62 -16.65
N LEU A 186 13.53 24.38 -16.75
CA LEU A 186 14.25 23.27 -17.38
C LEU A 186 14.67 23.62 -18.81
N ARG A 187 13.77 24.20 -19.59
CA ARG A 187 14.07 24.64 -20.96
C ARG A 187 15.17 25.73 -20.97
N ALA A 188 15.06 26.72 -20.08
CA ALA A 188 16.05 27.77 -19.96
C ALA A 188 17.43 27.23 -19.56
N GLN A 189 17.47 26.27 -18.63
CA GLN A 189 18.72 25.60 -18.22
C GLN A 189 19.33 24.77 -19.34
N ILE A 190 18.53 24.05 -20.14
CA ILE A 190 19.02 23.34 -21.32
C ILE A 190 19.69 24.31 -22.29
N ASP A 191 19.01 25.41 -22.63
CA ASP A 191 19.56 26.42 -23.54
C ASP A 191 20.85 27.05 -22.98
N GLN A 192 20.84 27.44 -21.71
CA GLN A 192 22.00 28.03 -21.05
C GLN A 192 23.19 27.05 -20.99
N ASN A 193 22.96 25.81 -20.58
CA ASN A 193 24.03 24.82 -20.41
C ASN A 193 24.63 24.42 -21.76
N VAL A 194 23.83 24.34 -22.83
CA VAL A 194 24.35 24.06 -24.18
C VAL A 194 25.16 25.24 -24.72
N GLU A 195 24.71 26.48 -24.50
CA GLU A 195 25.50 27.65 -24.88
C GLU A 195 26.79 27.79 -24.04
N GLU A 196 26.75 27.46 -22.75
CA GLU A 196 27.94 27.42 -21.91
C GLU A 196 28.91 26.33 -22.41
N LEU A 197 28.41 25.13 -22.72
CA LEU A 197 29.20 24.06 -23.30
C LEU A 197 29.87 24.53 -24.60
N LYS A 198 29.11 25.14 -25.52
CA LYS A 198 29.65 25.73 -26.75
C LYS A 198 30.71 26.78 -26.45
N GLY A 199 30.44 27.69 -25.52
CA GLY A 199 31.37 28.73 -25.06
C GLY A 199 32.65 28.18 -24.41
N ARG A 200 32.59 27.00 -23.79
CA ARG A 200 33.76 26.32 -23.21
C ARG A 200 34.56 25.57 -24.26
N LEU A 201 33.93 24.96 -25.26
CA LEU A 201 34.63 24.13 -26.25
C LEU A 201 35.22 24.92 -27.43
N THR A 202 34.54 25.98 -27.85
CA THR A 202 34.94 26.79 -29.02
C THR A 202 36.32 27.44 -28.85
N PRO A 203 36.69 28.02 -27.68
CA PRO A 203 37.99 28.66 -27.48
C PRO A 203 39.18 27.71 -27.63
N TYR A 204 39.02 26.41 -27.36
CA TYR A 204 40.13 25.46 -27.50
C TYR A 204 40.61 25.32 -28.95
N ALA A 205 39.71 25.41 -29.92
CA ALA A 205 40.10 25.42 -31.32
C ALA A 205 40.83 26.71 -31.70
N ASP A 206 40.48 27.85 -31.10
CA ASP A 206 41.19 29.11 -31.28
C ASP A 206 42.58 29.07 -30.63
N GLU A 207 42.70 28.50 -29.43
CA GLU A 207 44.00 28.23 -28.78
C GLU A 207 44.87 27.30 -29.60
N LEU A 208 44.28 26.27 -30.23
CA LEU A 208 44.99 25.35 -31.11
C LEU A 208 45.57 26.08 -32.33
N LYS A 209 44.83 27.04 -32.92
CA LYS A 209 45.35 27.87 -34.02
C LYS A 209 46.54 28.72 -33.59
N VAL A 210 46.49 29.31 -32.39
CA VAL A 210 47.63 30.07 -31.83
C VAL A 210 48.83 29.15 -31.62
N LYS A 211 48.60 27.93 -31.13
CA LYS A 211 49.67 26.96 -30.89
C LYS A 211 50.29 26.45 -32.20
N ILE A 212 49.49 26.26 -33.25
CA ILE A 212 49.96 25.97 -34.61
C ILE A 212 50.89 27.09 -35.10
N ASP A 213 50.51 28.36 -34.94
CA ASP A 213 51.35 29.50 -35.32
C ASP A 213 52.70 29.50 -34.59
N GLN A 214 52.67 29.28 -33.28
CA GLN A 214 53.89 29.21 -32.46
C GLN A 214 54.81 28.08 -32.92
N ASN A 215 54.27 26.86 -33.07
CA ASN A 215 55.10 25.70 -33.39
C ASN A 215 55.63 25.74 -34.83
N VAL A 216 54.86 26.27 -35.79
CA VAL A 216 55.35 26.44 -37.18
C VAL A 216 56.42 27.53 -37.25
N GLU A 217 56.28 28.61 -36.48
CA GLU A 217 57.30 29.66 -36.39
C GLU A 217 58.59 29.17 -35.71
N GLU A 218 58.49 28.34 -34.66
CA GLU A 218 59.63 27.66 -34.05
C GLU A 218 60.31 26.73 -35.06
N LEU A 219 59.53 25.90 -35.77
CA LEU A 219 60.02 25.03 -36.83
C LEU A 219 60.74 25.83 -37.94
N ARG A 220 60.20 26.99 -38.33
CA ARG A 220 60.83 27.91 -39.30
C ARG A 220 62.20 28.39 -38.81
N ARG A 221 62.32 28.80 -37.55
CA ARG A 221 63.59 29.27 -36.97
C ARG A 221 64.62 28.14 -36.90
N SER A 222 64.19 26.94 -36.53
CA SER A 222 65.05 25.76 -36.50
C SER A 222 65.52 25.32 -37.89
N LEU A 223 64.68 25.49 -38.92
CA LEU A 223 65.00 25.12 -40.30
C LEU A 223 65.84 26.16 -41.05
N ALA A 224 65.82 27.42 -40.63
CA ALA A 224 66.51 28.52 -41.32
C ALA A 224 68.02 28.28 -41.57
N PRO A 225 68.82 27.72 -40.64
CA PRO A 225 70.24 27.44 -40.86
C PRO A 225 70.51 26.43 -41.99
N TYR A 226 69.58 25.50 -42.23
CA TYR A 226 69.74 24.41 -43.20
C TYR A 226 69.21 24.76 -44.60
N ALA A 227 68.55 25.91 -44.73
CA ALA A 227 67.77 26.27 -45.91
C ALA A 227 68.17 27.62 -46.53
N GLN A 228 69.40 28.12 -46.31
CA GLN A 228 69.83 29.44 -46.80
C GLN A 228 69.59 29.64 -48.31
N ASP A 229 69.84 28.62 -49.14
CA ASP A 229 69.65 28.70 -50.60
C ASP A 229 68.20 28.41 -51.07
N VAL A 230 67.32 27.96 -50.16
CA VAL A 230 65.93 27.54 -50.47
C VAL A 230 64.89 28.13 -49.51
N GLN A 231 65.26 29.21 -48.82
CA GLN A 231 64.49 29.79 -47.71
C GLN A 231 63.07 30.21 -48.13
N GLU A 232 62.92 30.76 -49.33
CA GLU A 232 61.63 31.19 -49.88
C GLU A 232 60.68 30.01 -50.10
N LYS A 233 61.20 28.89 -50.63
CA LYS A 233 60.46 27.65 -50.84
C LYS A 233 60.06 27.01 -49.51
N LEU A 234 60.97 27.02 -48.52
CA LEU A 234 60.70 26.52 -47.18
C LEU A 234 59.60 27.34 -46.49
N ASN A 235 59.70 28.68 -46.51
CA ASN A 235 58.68 29.55 -45.94
C ASN A 235 57.31 29.26 -46.54
N HIS A 236 57.23 29.11 -47.87
CA HIS A 236 55.98 28.79 -48.54
C HIS A 236 55.40 27.42 -48.12
N GLN A 237 56.26 26.41 -47.90
CA GLN A 237 55.82 25.11 -47.39
C GLN A 237 55.31 25.18 -45.95
N LEU A 238 55.96 25.96 -45.08
CA LEU A 238 55.55 26.14 -43.69
C LEU A 238 54.26 26.98 -43.57
N GLU A 239 54.11 28.03 -44.37
CA GLU A 239 52.85 28.78 -44.48
C GLU A 239 51.71 27.88 -44.96
N GLY A 240 51.96 27.03 -45.96
CA GLY A 240 51.00 26.03 -46.42
C GLY A 240 50.63 25.03 -45.33
N LEU A 241 51.59 24.56 -44.54
CA LEU A 241 51.35 23.67 -43.40
C LEU A 241 50.47 24.34 -42.34
N ALA A 242 50.85 25.55 -41.90
CA ALA A 242 50.09 26.32 -40.93
C ALA A 242 48.65 26.56 -41.41
N PHE A 243 48.47 26.91 -42.69
CA PHE A 243 47.16 27.12 -43.27
C PHE A 243 46.29 25.86 -43.20
N GLN A 244 46.83 24.70 -43.58
CA GLN A 244 46.07 23.43 -43.56
C GLN A 244 45.78 22.95 -42.13
N MET A 245 46.72 23.12 -41.19
CA MET A 245 46.49 22.80 -39.78
C MET A 245 45.41 23.70 -39.16
N LYS A 246 45.45 25.01 -39.43
CA LYS A 246 44.42 25.96 -38.96
C LYS A 246 43.05 25.65 -39.56
N LYS A 247 43.00 25.24 -40.83
CA LYS A 247 41.76 24.81 -41.47
C LYS A 247 41.16 23.61 -40.73
N ASN A 248 41.96 22.62 -40.36
CA ASN A 248 41.48 21.48 -39.56
C ASN A 248 40.98 21.90 -38.17
N ALA A 249 41.62 22.90 -37.55
CA ALA A 249 41.17 23.44 -36.26
C ALA A 249 39.82 24.18 -36.39
N GLU A 250 39.60 24.92 -37.49
CA GLU A 250 38.31 25.52 -37.80
C GLU A 250 37.23 24.46 -38.11
N GLU A 251 37.57 23.41 -38.86
CA GLU A 251 36.64 22.30 -39.10
C GLU A 251 36.26 21.58 -37.80
N LEU A 252 37.20 21.41 -36.88
CA LEU A 252 36.95 20.89 -35.53
C LEU A 252 35.97 21.78 -34.76
N LYS A 253 36.21 23.10 -34.74
CA LYS A 253 35.35 24.11 -34.13
C LYS A 253 33.92 24.05 -34.68
N ALA A 254 33.80 24.00 -36.00
CA ALA A 254 32.50 23.94 -36.69
C ALA A 254 31.75 22.65 -36.35
N LYS A 255 32.43 21.49 -36.34
CA LYS A 255 31.82 20.20 -35.99
C LYS A 255 31.35 20.16 -34.54
N ILE A 256 32.15 20.66 -33.60
CA ILE A 256 31.75 20.73 -32.18
C ILE A 256 30.53 21.64 -32.01
N SER A 257 30.55 22.82 -32.64
CA SER A 257 29.44 23.77 -32.59
C SER A 257 28.16 23.17 -33.16
N ALA A 258 28.24 22.49 -34.31
CA ALA A 258 27.10 21.83 -34.93
C ALA A 258 26.51 20.71 -34.05
N ASN A 259 27.35 19.92 -33.36
CA ASN A 259 26.87 18.89 -32.44
C ASN A 259 26.24 19.48 -31.18
N ALA A 260 26.75 20.61 -30.67
CA ALA A 260 26.13 21.31 -29.56
C ALA A 260 24.73 21.83 -29.97
N ASP A 261 24.62 22.42 -31.16
CA ASP A 261 23.34 22.88 -31.70
C ASP A 261 22.37 21.69 -31.94
N GLU A 262 22.87 20.53 -32.39
CA GLU A 262 22.07 19.31 -32.52
C GLU A 262 21.61 18.77 -31.16
N LEU A 263 22.47 18.77 -30.15
CA LEU A 263 22.12 18.40 -28.79
C LEU A 263 20.98 19.29 -28.26
N ARG A 264 21.06 20.60 -28.47
CA ARG A 264 19.98 21.53 -28.13
C ARG A 264 18.65 21.14 -28.80
N GLN A 265 18.67 20.90 -30.11
CA GLN A 265 17.48 20.52 -30.88
C GLN A 265 16.86 19.19 -30.42
N ARG A 266 17.66 18.30 -29.83
CA ARG A 266 17.20 17.02 -29.29
C ARG A 266 16.70 17.12 -27.84
N LEU A 267 17.27 18.03 -27.05
CA LEU A 267 16.86 18.26 -25.66
C LEU A 267 15.61 19.14 -25.54
N GLU A 268 15.40 20.08 -26.47
CA GLU A 268 14.26 20.99 -26.44
C GLU A 268 12.89 20.26 -26.49
N PRO A 269 12.67 19.24 -27.35
CA PRO A 269 11.45 18.44 -27.34
C PRO A 269 11.20 17.68 -26.03
N VAL A 270 12.26 17.28 -25.32
CA VAL A 270 12.14 16.57 -24.03
C VAL A 270 11.56 17.50 -22.96
N ALA A 271 12.00 18.76 -22.92
CA ALA A 271 11.42 19.76 -22.02
C ALA A 271 9.98 20.15 -22.43
N GLU A 272 9.73 20.28 -23.73
CA GLU A 272 8.38 20.57 -24.24
C GLU A 272 7.40 19.41 -24.03
N GLU A 273 7.85 18.15 -24.00
CA GLU A 273 7.02 17.00 -23.67
C GLU A 273 6.45 17.13 -22.25
N VAL A 274 7.29 17.43 -21.25
CA VAL A 274 6.85 17.66 -19.86
C VAL A 274 5.83 18.80 -19.80
N ARG A 275 6.09 19.89 -20.53
CA ARG A 275 5.19 21.04 -20.62
C ARG A 275 3.86 20.72 -21.31
N GLY A 276 3.87 19.89 -22.34
CA GLY A 276 2.68 19.44 -23.05
C GLY A 276 1.81 18.56 -22.15
N LYS A 277 2.41 17.55 -21.50
CA LYS A 277 1.69 16.59 -20.65
C LYS A 277 1.09 17.20 -19.38
N LEU A 278 1.61 18.35 -18.94
CA LEU A 278 1.00 19.16 -17.89
C LEU A 278 -0.45 19.58 -18.17
N ARG A 279 -0.85 19.67 -19.45
CA ARG A 279 -2.22 20.05 -19.86
C ARG A 279 -3.19 18.89 -19.99
N ASP A 280 -2.68 17.68 -20.24
CA ASP A 280 -3.50 16.60 -20.76
C ASP A 280 -3.91 15.60 -19.67
N ASN A 281 -2.92 14.95 -19.04
CA ASN A 281 -3.16 13.82 -18.13
C ASN A 281 -2.03 13.69 -17.09
N THR A 282 -2.40 13.62 -15.81
CA THR A 282 -1.47 13.43 -14.69
C THR A 282 -0.69 12.12 -14.75
N GLN A 283 -1.27 11.05 -15.30
CA GLN A 283 -0.58 9.77 -15.48
C GLN A 283 0.51 9.85 -16.56
N GLU A 284 0.23 10.54 -17.66
CA GLU A 284 1.23 10.75 -18.72
C GLU A 284 2.34 11.71 -18.28
N LEU A 285 1.98 12.74 -17.49
CA LEU A 285 2.95 13.61 -16.85
C LEU A 285 3.88 12.82 -15.92
N GLN A 286 3.33 11.94 -15.07
CA GLN A 286 4.14 11.09 -14.19
C GLN A 286 5.12 10.22 -14.99
N LYS A 287 4.66 9.61 -16.08
CA LYS A 287 5.52 8.82 -16.97
C LYS A 287 6.65 9.66 -17.56
N SER A 288 6.31 10.84 -18.11
CA SER A 288 7.27 11.76 -18.72
C SER A 288 8.33 12.22 -17.72
N LEU A 289 7.94 12.56 -16.49
CA LEU A 289 8.87 12.93 -15.41
C LEU A 289 9.77 11.77 -14.99
N THR A 290 9.26 10.54 -15.00
CA THR A 290 10.05 9.33 -14.66
C THR A 290 11.09 9.04 -15.75
N GLU A 291 10.74 9.27 -17.01
CA GLU A 291 11.60 9.00 -18.17
C GLU A 291 12.56 10.17 -18.47
N LEU A 292 12.29 11.37 -17.95
CA LEU A 292 13.02 12.60 -18.23
C LEU A 292 14.53 12.44 -18.06
N SER A 293 14.99 11.99 -16.88
CA SER A 293 16.44 11.81 -16.62
C SER A 293 17.08 10.89 -17.64
N SER A 294 16.45 9.73 -17.91
CA SER A 294 16.99 8.76 -18.86
C SER A 294 17.04 9.30 -20.30
N GLN A 295 16.08 10.14 -20.69
CA GLN A 295 16.09 10.78 -22.00
C GLN A 295 17.20 11.82 -22.10
N LEU A 296 17.37 12.67 -21.08
CA LEU A 296 18.45 13.66 -21.01
C LEU A 296 19.83 12.96 -21.07
N ASP A 297 20.05 11.97 -20.22
CA ASP A 297 21.28 11.18 -20.16
C ASP A 297 21.61 10.58 -21.54
N ARG A 298 20.60 10.03 -22.22
CA ARG A 298 20.78 9.44 -23.54
C ARG A 298 21.24 10.47 -24.58
N GLN A 299 20.66 11.68 -24.60
CA GLN A 299 21.06 12.71 -25.57
C GLN A 299 22.47 13.23 -25.28
N VAL A 300 22.81 13.42 -24.00
CA VAL A 300 24.16 13.84 -23.58
C VAL A 300 25.20 12.78 -23.95
N GLU A 301 24.89 11.50 -23.73
CA GLU A 301 25.77 10.39 -24.13
C GLU A 301 25.96 10.29 -25.64
N GLU A 302 24.92 10.56 -26.42
CA GLU A 302 25.02 10.59 -27.88
C GLU A 302 25.92 11.74 -28.35
N PHE A 303 25.77 12.94 -27.78
CA PHE A 303 26.68 14.05 -28.01
C PHE A 303 28.13 13.67 -27.69
N ARG A 304 28.37 13.05 -26.53
CA ARG A 304 29.72 12.60 -26.12
C ARG A 304 30.31 11.61 -27.11
N ARG A 305 29.51 10.64 -27.56
CA ARG A 305 29.90 9.64 -28.54
C ARG A 305 30.25 10.24 -29.90
N ASN A 306 29.56 11.30 -30.31
CA ASN A 306 29.78 11.99 -31.57
C ASN A 306 31.01 12.90 -31.54
N VAL A 307 31.25 13.58 -30.41
CA VAL A 307 32.38 14.52 -30.25
C VAL A 307 33.70 13.79 -29.98
N GLY A 308 33.68 12.69 -29.23
CA GLY A 308 34.89 11.95 -28.83
C GLY A 308 35.87 11.64 -29.98
N PRO A 309 35.42 11.12 -31.14
CA PRO A 309 36.30 10.80 -32.28
C PRO A 309 36.96 12.00 -32.96
N TYR A 310 36.52 13.24 -32.69
CA TYR A 310 37.07 14.42 -33.37
C TYR A 310 38.54 14.69 -33.00
N GLY A 311 38.94 14.40 -31.77
CA GLY A 311 40.35 14.52 -31.36
C GLY A 311 41.25 13.53 -32.08
N GLU A 312 40.83 12.28 -32.18
CA GLU A 312 41.56 11.25 -32.93
C GLU A 312 41.65 11.59 -34.42
N THR A 313 40.55 12.08 -35.00
CA THR A 313 40.50 12.49 -36.41
C THR A 313 41.44 13.67 -36.68
N PHE A 314 41.44 14.66 -35.79
CA PHE A 314 42.37 15.79 -35.87
C PHE A 314 43.83 15.32 -35.75
N ASN A 315 44.15 14.47 -34.77
CA ASN A 315 45.49 13.93 -34.57
C ASN A 315 45.98 13.13 -35.80
N LYS A 316 45.10 12.37 -36.45
CA LYS A 316 45.44 11.68 -37.71
C LYS A 316 45.73 12.66 -38.85
N ALA A 317 44.93 13.72 -38.97
CA ALA A 317 45.15 14.76 -39.98
C ALA A 317 46.46 15.54 -39.74
N LEU A 318 46.77 15.84 -38.47
CA LEU A 318 48.03 16.43 -38.03
C LEU A 318 49.22 15.57 -38.45
N LEU A 319 49.19 14.29 -38.10
CA LEU A 319 50.22 13.30 -38.46
C LEU A 319 50.47 13.28 -39.97
N GLN A 320 49.39 13.20 -40.76
CA GLN A 320 49.50 13.21 -42.21
C GLN A 320 50.15 14.49 -42.73
N GLN A 321 49.79 15.66 -42.18
CA GLN A 321 50.34 16.95 -42.59
C GLN A 321 51.84 17.09 -42.27
N VAL A 322 52.27 16.60 -41.10
CA VAL A 322 53.70 16.58 -40.71
C VAL A 322 54.48 15.61 -41.61
N GLU A 323 53.94 14.44 -41.91
CA GLU A 323 54.57 13.46 -42.80
C GLU A 323 54.66 13.97 -44.25
N GLU A 324 53.63 14.67 -44.75
CA GLU A 324 53.68 15.32 -46.06
C GLU A 324 54.78 16.41 -46.12
N LEU A 325 54.98 17.17 -45.03
CA LEU A 325 56.09 18.12 -44.94
C LEU A 325 57.43 17.38 -44.94
N ARG A 326 57.57 16.32 -44.15
CA ARG A 326 58.78 15.48 -44.08
C ARG A 326 59.19 14.99 -45.47
N GLN A 327 58.25 14.44 -46.23
CA GLN A 327 58.50 13.96 -47.60
C GLN A 327 58.93 15.09 -48.54
N LYS A 328 58.34 16.28 -48.40
CA LYS A 328 58.71 17.47 -49.18
C LYS A 328 60.09 18.04 -48.84
N LEU A 329 60.57 17.85 -47.62
CA LEU A 329 61.90 18.24 -47.17
C LEU A 329 62.99 17.28 -47.69
N GLY A 330 62.64 16.04 -48.01
CA GLY A 330 63.51 15.09 -48.70
C GLY A 330 64.80 14.80 -47.92
N PRO A 331 66.01 14.99 -48.52
CA PRO A 331 67.28 14.68 -47.86
C PRO A 331 67.52 15.46 -46.55
N TYR A 332 66.93 16.64 -46.41
CA TYR A 332 67.08 17.50 -45.24
C TYR A 332 66.18 17.09 -44.07
N ALA A 333 65.28 16.12 -44.27
CA ALA A 333 64.34 15.67 -43.23
C ALA A 333 65.05 15.07 -42.01
N GLY A 334 66.20 14.41 -42.20
CA GLY A 334 66.97 13.80 -41.10
C GLY A 334 67.48 14.81 -40.08
N ASP A 335 67.89 15.99 -40.53
CA ASP A 335 68.46 17.04 -39.66
C ASP A 335 67.39 17.77 -38.84
N VAL A 336 66.11 17.57 -39.15
CA VAL A 336 64.97 18.32 -38.60
C VAL A 336 63.87 17.42 -38.03
N GLU A 337 64.12 16.11 -37.99
CA GLU A 337 63.20 15.10 -37.47
C GLU A 337 62.78 15.40 -36.02
N ASP A 338 63.73 15.85 -35.18
CA ASP A 338 63.46 16.19 -33.78
C ASP A 338 62.47 17.37 -33.67
N HIS A 339 62.56 18.34 -34.58
CA HIS A 339 61.68 19.49 -34.61
C HIS A 339 60.28 19.14 -35.15
N LEU A 340 60.20 18.28 -36.16
CA LEU A 340 58.92 17.76 -36.67
C LEU A 340 58.21 16.91 -35.60
N SER A 341 58.97 16.08 -34.90
CA SER A 341 58.46 15.26 -33.79
C SER A 341 57.97 16.12 -32.63
N PHE A 342 58.67 17.22 -32.32
CA PHE A 342 58.24 18.17 -31.30
C PHE A 342 56.92 18.86 -31.69
N LEU A 343 56.81 19.37 -32.93
CA LEU A 343 55.58 19.99 -33.47
C LEU A 343 54.39 19.03 -33.36
N GLU A 344 54.57 17.78 -33.81
CA GLU A 344 53.52 16.76 -33.75
C GLU A 344 53.10 16.50 -32.31
N LYS A 345 54.07 16.22 -31.44
CA LYS A 345 53.81 15.86 -30.04
C LYS A 345 53.08 16.98 -29.30
N ASP A 346 53.56 18.21 -29.39
CA ASP A 346 53.01 19.33 -28.63
C ASP A 346 51.57 19.66 -29.08
N LEU A 347 51.28 19.64 -30.39
CA LEU A 347 49.91 19.82 -30.89
C LEU A 347 48.99 18.66 -30.49
N ARG A 348 49.49 17.43 -30.57
CA ARG A 348 48.75 16.24 -30.14
C ARG A 348 48.44 16.27 -28.64
N ASP A 349 49.40 16.69 -27.81
CA ASP A 349 49.21 16.82 -26.36
C ASP A 349 48.16 17.89 -26.05
N LYS A 350 48.16 19.02 -26.78
CA LYS A 350 47.13 20.05 -26.65
C LYS A 350 45.73 19.54 -26.99
N VAL A 351 45.59 18.80 -28.09
CA VAL A 351 44.32 18.19 -28.50
C VAL A 351 43.87 17.15 -27.47
N ASN A 352 44.76 16.28 -27.01
CA ASN A 352 44.43 15.25 -26.02
C ASN A 352 44.02 15.87 -24.68
N SER A 353 44.68 16.95 -24.25
CA SER A 353 44.30 17.70 -23.05
C SER A 353 42.86 18.22 -23.14
N PHE A 354 42.48 18.82 -24.27
CA PHE A 354 41.11 19.27 -24.52
C PHE A 354 40.07 18.13 -24.45
N PHE A 355 40.34 17.00 -25.10
CA PHE A 355 39.41 15.86 -25.06
C PHE A 355 39.40 15.11 -23.72
N SER A 356 40.45 15.26 -22.91
CA SER A 356 40.51 14.72 -21.55
C SER A 356 39.69 15.57 -20.58
N THR A 357 39.72 16.90 -20.69
CA THR A 357 38.86 17.77 -19.87
C THR A 357 37.39 17.55 -20.17
N LEU A 358 37.02 17.32 -21.45
CA LEU A 358 35.69 16.88 -21.85
C LEU A 358 35.22 15.60 -21.15
N LYS A 359 36.15 14.67 -20.83
CA LYS A 359 35.85 13.45 -20.07
C LYS A 359 35.87 13.66 -18.56
N GLU A 360 36.74 14.51 -18.02
CA GLU A 360 36.91 14.69 -16.56
C GLU A 360 35.79 15.50 -15.89
N THR A 361 35.09 16.38 -16.63
CA THR A 361 33.89 17.08 -16.12
C THR A 361 32.78 16.12 -15.64
N GLU A 362 32.91 14.82 -15.95
CA GLU A 362 32.05 13.71 -15.51
C GLU A 362 32.09 13.42 -14.00
N ASN A 363 33.20 13.73 -13.30
CA ASN A 363 33.42 13.30 -11.92
C ASN A 363 33.21 14.38 -10.85
N GLN A 364 33.07 15.66 -11.22
CA GLN A 364 32.98 16.75 -10.24
C GLN A 364 31.56 17.25 -9.95
N ASP A 365 30.59 17.05 -10.85
CA ASP A 365 29.23 17.59 -10.71
C ASP A 365 28.19 16.58 -10.19
N THR A 366 28.59 15.39 -9.73
CA THR A 366 27.67 14.46 -9.03
C THR A 366 27.37 14.86 -7.57
N LEU A 367 27.84 16.02 -7.11
CA LEU A 367 27.45 16.59 -5.82
C LEU A 367 26.10 17.29 -5.96
N VAL A 368 25.03 16.50 -5.90
CA VAL A 368 23.69 16.97 -5.53
C VAL A 368 23.84 17.88 -4.30
N PRO A 369 23.36 19.14 -4.29
CA PRO A 369 23.28 19.88 -3.06
C PRO A 369 22.25 19.16 -2.17
N ALA A 370 22.72 18.52 -1.11
CA ALA A 370 21.86 18.01 -0.06
C ALA A 370 21.07 19.20 0.48
N THR A 371 19.80 19.30 0.10
CA THR A 371 18.85 20.21 0.73
C THR A 371 18.65 19.71 2.16
N GLU A 372 19.50 20.14 3.08
CA GLU A 372 19.21 20.15 4.50
C GLU A 372 18.10 21.17 4.76
N GLN A 373 16.87 20.82 4.37
CA GLN A 373 15.70 21.43 4.99
C GLN A 373 15.57 20.83 6.39
N GLN A 374 16.21 21.47 7.37
CA GLN A 374 15.79 21.39 8.77
C GLN A 374 14.34 21.89 8.87
N GLN A 375 13.38 20.99 8.70
CA GLN A 375 12.02 21.19 9.17
C GLN A 375 12.04 21.20 10.69
N SER A 376 12.12 22.39 11.27
CA SER A 376 11.78 22.65 12.66
C SER A 376 10.30 22.36 12.87
N LEU A 377 9.97 21.12 13.22
CA LEU A 377 8.66 20.74 13.76
C LEU A 377 8.45 21.50 15.08
N VAL A 378 7.57 22.51 15.04
CA VAL A 378 7.01 23.13 16.24
C VAL A 378 6.03 22.13 16.87
N PRO A 379 6.11 21.82 18.17
CA PRO A 379 5.10 21.01 18.83
C PRO A 379 3.83 21.85 19.01
N LEU A 380 2.69 21.28 18.62
CA LEU A 380 1.38 21.76 19.06
C LEU A 380 1.22 21.43 20.55
N ASP A 381 1.25 22.45 21.39
CA ASP A 381 0.82 22.34 22.78
C ASP A 381 -0.69 22.05 22.84
N SER A 382 -1.04 21.21 23.81
CA SER A 382 -2.38 20.66 24.10
C SER A 382 -3.30 21.63 24.84
#